data_AF-A0A6L6DP02-F1
#
_entry.id   AF-A0A6L6DP02-F1
#
_cell.length_a   1.000
_cell.length_b   1.000
_cell.length_c   1.000
_cell.angle_alpha   90.00
_cell.angle_beta   90.00
_cell.angle_gamma   90.00
#
_symmetry.space_group_name_H-M   'P 1'
#
loop_
_entity.id
_entity.type
_entity.pdbx_description
1 polymer ?
#
loop_
_entity_poly.entity_id
_entity_poly.type
_entity_poly.pdbx_seq_one_letter_code
_entity_poly.pdbx_strand_id
1 'polypeptide(L)'
;MFEFLFVAVLVYLYLERRARKRRDGKKLHGLDAELKAIIKDDGDKTGIAFEIKQYLLAMIEDDKNDVEKFSDARIQQAERILDRAGPNAMYWMTDIAAQLAFLAAAQINGIATNIDAKVGESATPEAIVNAVVKG
;
A
#
# COMPACT_ATOMS: atom_id res chain seq x y z
N MET A 1 -41.34 47.96 -25.39
CA MET A 1 -41.37 47.48 -23.99
C MET A 1 -41.25 45.95 -23.92
N PHE A 2 -42.10 45.18 -24.61
CA PHE A 2 -42.07 43.70 -24.58
C PHE A 2 -40.84 43.05 -25.22
N GLU A 3 -40.26 43.64 -26.27
CA GLU A 3 -39.04 43.10 -26.92
C GLU A 3 -37.81 43.12 -26.01
N PHE A 4 -37.67 44.15 -25.16
CA PHE A 4 -36.57 44.21 -24.18
C PHE A 4 -36.73 43.15 -23.09
N LEU A 5 -37.95 42.85 -22.66
CA LEU A 5 -38.23 41.77 -21.71
C LEU A 5 -37.95 40.40 -22.33
N PHE A 6 -38.27 40.22 -23.61
CA PHE A 6 -38.00 38.97 -24.32
C PHE A 6 -36.50 38.70 -24.46
N VAL A 7 -35.72 39.71 -24.84
CA VAL A 7 -34.25 39.60 -24.92
C VAL A 7 -33.64 39.36 -23.54
N ALA A 8 -34.13 40.02 -22.49
CA ALA A 8 -33.67 39.81 -21.12
C ALA A 8 -33.89 38.37 -20.64
N VAL A 9 -35.04 37.77 -20.96
CA VAL A 9 -35.35 36.37 -20.62
C VAL A 9 -34.45 35.41 -21.39
N LEU A 10 -34.18 35.65 -22.68
CA LEU A 10 -33.26 34.83 -23.46
C LEU A 10 -31.82 34.89 -22.94
N VAL A 11 -31.33 36.06 -22.57
CA VAL A 11 -30.00 36.24 -21.97
C VAL A 11 -29.93 35.55 -20.60
N TYR A 12 -30.96 35.70 -19.77
CA TYR A 12 -31.03 35.02 -18.47
C TYR A 12 -30.99 33.49 -18.62
N LEU A 13 -31.81 32.92 -19.50
CA LEU A 13 -31.82 31.48 -19.77
C LEU A 13 -30.50 30.97 -20.35
N TYR A 14 -29.83 31.76 -21.19
CA TYR A 14 -28.51 31.42 -21.73
C TYR A 14 -27.43 31.38 -20.65
N LEU A 15 -27.40 32.38 -19.77
CA LEU A 15 -26.46 32.43 -18.65
C LEU A 15 -26.71 31.31 -17.64
N GLU A 16 -27.97 31.00 -17.36
CA GLU A 16 -28.34 29.95 -16.40
C GLU A 16 -28.03 28.54 -16.91
N ARG A 17 -28.22 28.28 -18.22
CA ARG A 17 -27.75 27.03 -18.86
C ARG A 17 -26.24 26.87 -18.77
N ARG A 18 -25.48 27.96 -18.98
CA ARG A 18 -24.02 27.94 -18.89
C ARG A 18 -23.53 27.72 -17.45
N ALA A 19 -24.22 28.30 -16.47
CA ALA A 19 -23.90 28.12 -15.05
C ALA A 19 -24.16 26.68 -14.56
N ARG A 20 -25.26 26.05 -14.99
CA ARG A 20 -25.58 24.66 -14.65
C ARG A 20 -24.55 23.66 -15.18
N LYS A 21 -24.17 23.77 -16.47
CA LYS A 21 -23.11 22.93 -17.06
C LYS A 21 -21.77 23.02 -16.31
N ARG A 22 -21.43 24.18 -15.75
CA ARG A 22 -20.19 24.37 -14.96
C ARG A 22 -20.28 23.79 -13.55
N ARG A 23 -21.47 23.69 -12.96
CA ARG A 23 -21.68 23.12 -11.62
C ARG A 23 -21.72 21.60 -11.66
N ASP A 24 -22.32 21.01 -12.69
CA ASP A 24 -22.44 19.57 -12.82
C ASP A 24 -21.11 18.91 -13.21
N GLY A 25 -20.32 19.53 -14.10
CA GLY A 25 -19.00 18.99 -14.49
C GLY A 25 -17.91 19.04 -13.42
N LYS A 26 -18.05 19.89 -12.40
CA LYS A 26 -17.04 20.07 -11.34
C LYS A 26 -17.20 19.11 -10.14
N LYS A 27 -18.40 18.59 -9.92
CA LYS A 27 -18.69 17.76 -8.73
C LYS A 27 -18.47 16.26 -8.95
N LEU A 28 -18.57 15.78 -10.19
CA LEU A 28 -18.45 14.35 -10.52
C LEU A 28 -16.99 13.91 -10.77
N HIS A 29 -16.14 14.80 -11.31
CA HIS A 29 -14.77 14.40 -11.66
C HIS A 29 -13.74 14.49 -10.53
N GLY A 30 -14.01 15.25 -9.46
CA GLY A 30 -13.06 15.39 -8.33
C GLY A 30 -13.05 14.17 -7.42
N LEU A 31 -14.23 13.76 -6.96
CA LEU A 31 -14.38 12.64 -6.01
C LEU A 31 -13.95 11.31 -6.63
N ASP A 32 -14.38 11.03 -7.87
CA ASP A 32 -14.02 9.77 -8.55
C ASP A 32 -12.52 9.71 -8.91
N ALA A 33 -11.89 10.85 -9.21
CA ALA A 33 -10.45 10.92 -9.46
C ALA A 33 -9.64 10.74 -8.17
N GLU A 34 -10.08 11.33 -7.07
CA GLU A 34 -9.49 11.13 -5.74
C GLU A 34 -9.66 9.68 -5.27
N LEU A 35 -10.85 9.10 -5.43
CA LEU A 35 -11.11 7.70 -5.08
C LEU A 35 -10.23 6.76 -5.91
N LYS A 36 -10.12 7.00 -7.22
CA LYS A 36 -9.24 6.23 -8.10
C LYS A 36 -7.77 6.38 -7.73
N ALA A 37 -7.34 7.57 -7.30
CA ALA A 37 -5.98 7.82 -6.84
C ALA A 37 -5.69 7.08 -5.53
N ILE A 38 -6.61 7.10 -4.56
CA ILE A 38 -6.51 6.36 -3.29
C ILE A 38 -6.48 4.85 -3.55
N ILE A 39 -7.38 4.34 -4.39
CA ILE A 39 -7.39 2.91 -4.76
C ILE A 39 -6.07 2.50 -5.44
N LYS A 40 -5.51 3.37 -6.29
CA LYS A 40 -4.23 3.12 -6.94
C LYS A 40 -3.07 3.15 -5.94
N ASP A 41 -3.07 4.08 -5.00
CA ASP A 41 -2.07 4.21 -3.94
C ASP A 41 -2.11 3.01 -2.97
N ASP A 42 -3.32 2.60 -2.55
CA ASP A 42 -3.52 1.42 -1.70
C ASP A 42 -3.12 0.12 -2.43
N GLY A 43 -3.48 -0.01 -3.72
CA GLY A 43 -3.08 -1.15 -4.53
C GLY A 43 -1.55 -1.26 -4.71
N ASP A 44 -0.85 -0.12 -4.80
CA ASP A 44 0.61 -0.10 -4.90
C ASP A 44 1.27 -0.46 -3.56
N LYS A 45 0.71 0.01 -2.43
CA LYS A 45 1.15 -0.38 -1.08
C LYS A 45 1.01 -1.88 -0.84
N THR A 46 -0.11 -2.49 -1.24
CA THR A 46 -0.28 -3.95 -1.16
C THR A 46 0.70 -4.69 -2.09
N GLY A 47 0.96 -4.16 -3.29
CA GLY A 47 1.97 -4.73 -4.19
C GLY A 47 3.39 -4.71 -3.59
N ILE A 48 3.79 -3.60 -3.00
CA ILE A 48 5.09 -3.44 -2.32
C ILE A 48 5.17 -4.38 -1.11
N ALA A 49 4.08 -4.51 -0.35
CA ALA A 49 3.98 -5.42 0.79
C ALA A 49 4.31 -6.86 0.41
N PHE A 50 3.70 -7.30 -0.70
CA PHE A 50 3.89 -8.61 -1.24
C PHE A 50 5.34 -8.81 -1.71
N GLU A 51 5.95 -7.82 -2.38
CA GLU A 51 7.35 -7.91 -2.81
C GLU A 51 8.33 -8.01 -1.63
N ILE A 52 8.14 -7.21 -0.58
CA ILE A 52 8.94 -7.29 0.65
C ILE A 52 8.77 -8.67 1.30
N LYS A 53 7.54 -9.19 1.34
CA LYS A 53 7.27 -10.54 1.86
C LYS A 53 8.03 -11.62 1.06
N GLN A 54 7.99 -11.57 -0.26
CA GLN A 54 8.73 -12.50 -1.11
C GLN A 54 10.24 -12.37 -0.93
N TYR A 55 10.75 -11.15 -0.74
CA TYR A 55 12.16 -10.92 -0.44
C TYR A 55 12.59 -11.58 0.87
N LEU A 56 11.80 -11.43 1.93
CA LEU A 56 12.08 -12.07 3.23
C LEU A 56 12.04 -13.60 3.15
N LEU A 57 11.06 -14.17 2.43
CA LEU A 57 10.97 -15.61 2.23
C LEU A 57 12.16 -16.14 1.43
N ALA A 58 12.59 -15.42 0.38
CA ALA A 58 13.77 -15.77 -0.40
C ALA A 58 15.06 -15.72 0.43
N MET A 59 15.20 -14.76 1.35
CA MET A 59 16.34 -14.73 2.28
C MET A 59 16.36 -15.93 3.23
N ILE A 60 15.19 -16.37 3.72
CA ILE A 60 15.10 -17.58 4.56
C ILE A 60 15.50 -18.81 3.76
N GLU A 61 15.06 -18.91 2.51
CA GLU A 61 15.41 -20.02 1.62
C GLU A 61 16.91 -20.01 1.27
N ASP A 62 17.48 -18.84 0.99
CA ASP A 62 18.91 -18.68 0.76
C ASP A 62 19.75 -19.14 1.97
N ASP A 63 19.37 -18.72 3.18
CA ASP A 63 20.05 -19.11 4.44
C ASP A 63 19.95 -20.62 4.69
N LYS A 64 18.81 -21.25 4.34
CA LYS A 64 18.65 -22.71 4.41
C LYS A 64 19.53 -23.48 3.42
N ASN A 65 19.86 -22.87 2.30
CA ASN A 65 20.65 -23.48 1.22
C ASN A 65 22.12 -23.03 1.23
N ASP A 66 22.59 -22.39 2.31
CA ASP A 66 23.95 -21.83 2.44
C ASP A 66 24.36 -20.94 1.24
N VAL A 67 23.40 -20.20 0.69
CA VAL A 67 23.65 -19.24 -0.38
C VAL A 67 24.46 -18.07 0.18
N GLU A 68 25.35 -17.50 -0.64
CA GLU A 68 26.17 -16.35 -0.28
C GLU A 68 25.31 -15.18 0.22
N LYS A 69 25.62 -14.70 1.43
CA LYS A 69 25.01 -13.49 2.00
C LYS A 69 25.42 -12.28 1.16
N PHE A 70 24.46 -11.40 0.91
CA PHE A 70 24.67 -10.23 0.05
C PHE A 70 25.03 -10.58 -1.40
N SER A 71 24.51 -11.71 -1.90
CA SER A 71 24.64 -12.04 -3.32
C SER A 71 24.11 -10.91 -4.22
N ASP A 72 24.73 -10.74 -5.38
CA ASP A 72 24.32 -9.75 -6.39
C ASP A 72 22.82 -9.86 -6.73
N ALA A 73 22.30 -11.09 -6.79
CA ALA A 73 20.89 -11.34 -7.06
C ALA A 73 19.96 -10.75 -5.99
N ARG A 74 20.33 -10.85 -4.70
CA ARG A 74 19.55 -10.29 -3.59
C ARG A 74 19.70 -8.78 -3.48
N ILE A 75 20.91 -8.26 -3.69
CA ILE A 75 21.13 -6.81 -3.75
C ILE A 75 20.27 -6.20 -4.86
N GLN A 76 20.29 -6.79 -6.05
CA GLN A 76 19.50 -6.30 -7.18
C GLN A 76 17.98 -6.41 -6.93
N GLN A 77 17.53 -7.45 -6.21
CA GLN A 77 16.13 -7.55 -5.78
C GLN A 77 15.76 -6.45 -4.78
N ALA A 78 16.61 -6.19 -3.80
CA ALA A 78 16.42 -5.13 -2.83
C ALA A 78 16.39 -3.73 -3.48
N GLU A 79 17.27 -3.48 -4.46
CA GLU A 79 17.30 -2.23 -5.24
C GLU A 79 15.98 -2.00 -5.96
N ARG A 80 15.42 -3.01 -6.64
CA ARG A 80 14.11 -2.89 -7.30
C ARG A 80 12.97 -2.55 -6.33
N ILE A 81 12.96 -3.17 -5.15
CA ILE A 81 11.97 -2.89 -4.11
C ILE A 81 12.13 -1.46 -3.60
N LEU A 82 13.38 -1.02 -3.39
CA LEU A 82 13.69 0.32 -2.92
C LEU A 82 13.31 1.39 -3.95
N ASP A 83 13.57 1.16 -5.24
CA ASP A 83 13.21 2.07 -6.32
C ASP A 83 11.69 2.26 -6.43
N ARG A 84 10.93 1.18 -6.21
CA ARG A 84 9.47 1.20 -6.29
C ARG A 84 8.83 1.81 -5.04
N ALA A 85 9.31 1.43 -3.85
CA ALA A 85 8.70 1.81 -2.58
C ALA A 85 9.26 3.11 -1.99
N GLY A 86 10.46 3.52 -2.39
CA GLY A 86 11.18 4.66 -1.83
C GLY A 86 11.37 4.54 -0.31
N PRO A 87 11.26 5.65 0.44
CA PRO A 87 11.42 5.65 1.90
C PRO A 87 10.49 4.69 2.65
N ASN A 88 9.35 4.31 2.07
CA ASN A 88 8.41 3.40 2.70
C ASN A 88 8.99 2.00 2.87
N ALA A 89 9.87 1.54 1.96
CA ALA A 89 10.55 0.25 2.13
C ALA A 89 11.40 0.22 3.40
N MET A 90 12.13 1.30 3.68
CA MET A 90 12.95 1.39 4.90
C MET A 90 12.07 1.35 6.15
N TYR A 91 10.95 2.08 6.18
CA TYR A 91 10.00 2.05 7.29
C TYR A 91 9.45 0.62 7.52
N TRP A 92 8.98 -0.03 6.45
CA TRP A 92 8.40 -1.37 6.51
C TRP A 92 9.39 -2.43 6.96
N MET A 93 10.58 -2.47 6.36
CA MET A 93 11.62 -3.43 6.74
C MET A 93 12.03 -3.25 8.20
N THR A 94 12.12 -2.00 8.67
CA THR A 94 12.45 -1.69 10.07
C THR A 94 11.34 -2.12 11.03
N ASP A 95 10.07 -1.87 10.68
CA ASP A 95 8.92 -2.28 11.49
C ASP A 95 8.83 -3.81 11.60
N ILE A 96 9.01 -4.53 10.49
CA ILE A 96 9.05 -5.99 10.47
C ILE A 96 10.20 -6.52 11.34
N ALA A 97 11.40 -5.94 11.23
CA ALA A 97 12.54 -6.34 12.05
C ALA A 97 12.27 -6.14 13.55
N ALA A 98 11.65 -5.01 13.93
CA ALA A 98 11.26 -4.76 15.31
C ALA A 98 10.21 -5.77 15.81
N GLN A 99 9.21 -6.10 14.99
CA GLN A 99 8.21 -7.12 15.31
C GLN A 99 8.85 -8.50 15.49
N LEU A 100 9.76 -8.91 14.61
CA LEU A 100 10.46 -10.19 14.72
C LEU A 100 11.33 -10.25 15.99
N ALA A 101 12.01 -9.16 16.35
CA ALA A 101 12.78 -9.08 17.60
C ALA A 101 11.87 -9.18 18.84
N PHE A 102 10.69 -8.54 18.81
CA PHE A 102 9.68 -8.68 19.86
C PHE A 102 9.21 -10.13 20.00
N LEU A 103 8.88 -10.80 18.90
CA LEU A 103 8.44 -12.19 18.90
C LEU A 103 9.52 -13.14 19.44
N ALA A 104 10.79 -12.94 19.05
CA ALA A 104 11.91 -13.72 19.57
C ALA A 104 12.08 -13.53 21.09
N ALA A 105 11.99 -12.29 21.57
CA ALA A 105 12.05 -12.01 23.01
C ALA A 105 10.86 -12.62 23.77
N ALA A 106 9.66 -12.55 23.22
CA ALA A 106 8.46 -13.15 23.81
C ALA A 106 8.62 -14.68 23.95
N GLN A 107 9.12 -15.34 22.91
CA GLN A 107 9.38 -16.79 22.92
C GLN A 107 10.42 -17.18 23.98
N ILE A 108 11.53 -16.45 24.09
CA ILE A 108 12.57 -16.71 25.11
C ILE A 108 12.00 -16.58 26.54
N ASN A 109 11.07 -15.67 26.75
CA ASN A 109 10.48 -15.39 28.06
C ASN A 109 9.17 -16.15 28.32
N GLY A 110 8.70 -17.01 27.40
CA GLY A 110 7.44 -17.73 27.53
C GLY A 110 6.19 -16.83 27.56
N ILE A 111 6.26 -15.66 26.91
CA ILE A 111 5.14 -14.71 26.82
C ILE A 111 4.32 -15.04 25.57
N ALA A 112 3.03 -15.30 25.75
CA ALA A 112 2.11 -15.54 24.65
C ALA A 112 1.94 -14.29 23.76
N THR A 113 1.94 -14.49 22.45
CA THR A 113 1.79 -13.48 21.40
C THR A 113 0.52 -13.71 20.57
N ASN A 114 0.12 -12.70 19.81
CA ASN A 114 -0.98 -12.81 18.84
C ASN A 114 -0.62 -13.67 17.62
N ILE A 115 0.63 -14.07 17.46
CA ILE A 115 1.11 -14.93 16.38
C ILE A 115 0.97 -16.41 16.76
N ASP A 116 1.08 -16.75 18.05
CA ASP A 116 1.00 -18.14 18.53
C ASP A 116 -0.31 -18.81 18.11
N ALA A 117 -1.43 -18.09 18.21
CA ALA A 117 -2.74 -18.57 17.77
C ALA A 117 -2.86 -18.79 16.25
N LYS A 118 -2.00 -18.15 15.44
CA LYS A 118 -2.02 -18.24 13.98
C LYS A 118 -1.10 -19.33 13.44
N VAL A 119 0.02 -19.59 14.13
CA VAL A 119 1.10 -20.44 13.62
C VAL A 119 1.23 -21.75 14.41
N GLY A 120 0.71 -21.80 15.64
CA GLY A 120 0.77 -22.98 16.50
C GLY A 120 2.16 -23.21 17.12
N GLU A 121 2.30 -24.33 17.83
CA GLU A 121 3.49 -24.63 18.65
C GLU A 121 4.76 -24.95 17.85
N SER A 122 4.66 -25.27 16.55
CA SER A 122 5.79 -25.60 15.67
C SER A 122 5.97 -24.57 14.56
N ALA A 123 6.08 -23.29 14.94
CA ALA A 123 6.20 -22.19 14.00
C ALA A 123 7.52 -22.24 13.21
N THR A 124 7.44 -22.28 11.88
CA THR A 124 8.61 -22.09 11.01
C THR A 124 8.88 -20.60 10.75
N PRO A 125 10.12 -20.20 10.39
CA PRO A 125 10.40 -18.82 10.02
C PRO A 125 9.48 -18.29 8.91
N GLU A 126 9.17 -19.10 7.90
CA GLU A 126 8.25 -18.73 6.83
C GLU A 126 6.83 -18.50 7.34
N ALA A 127 6.38 -19.36 8.25
CA ALA A 127 5.04 -19.27 8.82
C ALA A 127 4.89 -18.01 9.69
N ILE A 128 5.96 -17.61 10.40
CA ILE A 128 6.03 -16.33 11.12
C ILE A 128 6.01 -15.15 10.14
N VAL A 129 6.84 -15.15 9.09
CA VAL A 129 6.84 -14.08 8.08
C VAL A 129 5.47 -13.95 7.41
N ASN A 130 4.82 -15.06 7.10
CA ASN A 130 3.46 -15.07 6.54
C ASN A 130 2.41 -14.50 7.49
N ALA A 131 2.58 -14.66 8.80
CA ALA A 131 1.65 -14.15 9.81
C ALA A 131 1.87 -12.67 10.16
N VAL A 132 3.13 -12.20 10.08
CA VAL A 132 3.57 -10.83 10.37
C VAL A 132 3.35 -9.92 9.17
N VAL A 133 3.81 -10.31 7.99
CA VAL A 133 3.78 -9.48 6.78
C VAL A 133 2.49 -9.75 6.01
N LYS A 134 1.55 -8.82 6.12
CA LYS A 134 0.32 -8.82 5.33
C LYS A 134 0.58 -8.17 3.98
N GLY A 135 0.47 -8.95 2.92
CA GLY A 135 0.51 -8.52 1.53
C GLY A 135 -0.55 -9.24 0.73
#